data_AF-Q1PGP7-F1
#
_entry.id   AF-Q1PGP7-F1
#
_cell.length_a   1.000
_cell.length_b   1.000
_cell.length_c   1.000
_cell.angle_alpha   90.00
_cell.angle_beta   90.00
_cell.angle_gamma   90.00
#
_symmetry.space_group_name_H-M   'P 1'
#
loop_
_entity.id
_entity.type
_entity.pdbx_description
1 polymer ?
#
loop_
_entity_poly.entity_id
_entity_poly.type
_entity_poly.pdbx_seq_one_letter_code
_entity_poly.pdbx_strand_id
1 'polypeptide(L)'
;MKRIQEFWYCVASQEELPLYKGHEISSSVCDNLLAFIEHYKEEVSKGKNLKTFLSEALIKKPSIINHLRLLLGISDKRLYLDLTFIFNRATTDNGERLLNESRENLVKHDTKFFINQLTNSDKKEHFSRLITDYFINRGIEDIIHIFSRMDKNQITSIFNNLIAPKEIQQKQAKYRGHGAEMAFAKIFHDCGVTIVPENKHINPMAGYDPNVDLTNMTIVPRNAANRNIHSFDLVVKDNEGNIRVLVQSLIHSSDPGQYGVNKSDETLEIKKLINNYNSRNSQKPVYLLGSVDGVGFCENPNGTIVKMIDVFDDFFQINTLFKIPIFLQKIGLIDNVKGIKFDTDFFDEHVIEYFEKTYLKPANIQNLTNSNCNFTNYIKAGKGTVIFK
;
A
#
# COMPACT_ATOMS: atom_id res chain seq x y z
N MET A 1 -4.32 29.69 8.04
CA MET A 1 -3.41 28.54 8.15
C MET A 1 -2.81 28.25 6.78
N LYS A 2 -1.52 27.92 6.69
CA LYS A 2 -0.90 27.42 5.44
C LYS A 2 -1.28 25.95 5.23
N ARG A 3 -1.31 25.45 3.99
CA ARG A 3 -1.67 24.05 3.68
C ARG A 3 -0.80 23.02 4.40
N ILE A 4 0.50 23.30 4.59
CA ILE A 4 1.38 22.43 5.36
C ILE A 4 1.03 22.38 6.86
N GLN A 5 0.53 23.48 7.43
CA GLN A 5 0.07 23.51 8.83
C GLN A 5 -1.24 22.72 8.99
N GLU A 6 -2.15 22.85 8.02
CA GLU A 6 -3.37 22.03 7.95
C GLU A 6 -3.02 20.54 7.87
N PHE A 7 -2.08 20.18 7.00
CA PHE A 7 -1.60 18.81 6.87
C PHE A 7 -1.14 18.24 8.21
N TRP A 8 -0.27 18.94 8.94
CA TRP A 8 0.23 18.46 10.23
C TRP A 8 -0.83 18.44 11.32
N TYR A 9 -1.79 19.37 11.30
CA TYR A 9 -2.89 19.37 12.27
C TYR A 9 -3.81 18.15 12.07
N CYS A 10 -4.06 17.78 10.81
CA CYS A 10 -5.06 16.78 10.47
C CYS A 10 -4.50 15.39 10.18
N VAL A 11 -3.17 15.20 10.27
CA VAL A 11 -2.51 13.94 9.92
C VAL A 11 -3.01 12.79 10.80
N ALA A 12 -3.35 11.67 10.16
CA ALA A 12 -3.69 10.45 10.87
C ALA A 12 -2.41 9.75 11.37
N SER A 13 -2.46 9.32 12.63
CA SER A 13 -1.53 8.32 13.14
C SER A 13 -1.70 6.99 12.40
N GLN A 14 -0.71 6.11 12.55
CA GLN A 14 -0.77 4.78 11.92
C GLN A 14 -2.00 3.98 12.38
N GLU A 15 -2.44 4.14 13.62
CA GLU A 15 -3.58 3.41 14.18
C GLU A 15 -4.91 3.90 13.60
N GLU A 16 -5.04 5.20 13.35
CA GLU A 16 -6.23 5.83 12.76
C GLU A 16 -6.42 5.52 11.27
N LEU A 17 -5.37 5.14 10.54
CA LEU A 17 -5.49 4.76 9.14
C LEU A 17 -6.31 3.47 9.00
N PRO A 18 -7.41 3.46 8.23
CA PRO A 18 -8.32 2.33 8.14
C PRO A 18 -7.63 1.10 7.54
N LEU A 19 -7.88 -0.07 8.14
CA LEU A 19 -7.30 -1.34 7.69
C LEU A 19 -8.30 -2.08 6.78
N TYR A 20 -7.98 -2.22 5.48
CA TYR A 20 -8.87 -2.90 4.52
C TYR A 20 -9.17 -4.36 4.91
N LYS A 21 -8.18 -5.09 5.44
CA LYS A 21 -8.33 -6.45 5.98
C LYS A 21 -7.45 -6.64 7.20
N GLY A 22 -8.06 -7.02 8.32
CA GLY A 22 -7.33 -7.56 9.48
C GLY A 22 -6.50 -8.76 9.04
N HIS A 23 -5.24 -8.80 9.45
CA HIS A 23 -4.42 -10.01 9.33
C HIS A 23 -3.86 -10.32 10.70
N GLU A 24 -4.26 -11.48 11.20
CA GLU A 24 -3.53 -12.19 12.22
C GLU A 24 -2.59 -13.17 11.51
N ILE A 25 -1.37 -13.35 12.02
CA ILE A 25 -0.61 -14.53 11.64
C ILE A 25 -1.33 -15.72 12.25
N SER A 26 -1.73 -16.66 11.41
CA SER A 26 -2.35 -17.89 11.88
C SER A 26 -1.39 -18.59 12.85
N SER A 27 -1.93 -19.05 13.98
CA SER A 27 -1.20 -19.89 14.96
C SER A 27 -0.42 -21.03 14.31
N SER A 28 -0.94 -21.54 13.19
CA SER A 28 -0.31 -22.58 12.38
C SER A 28 1.10 -22.25 11.87
N VAL A 29 1.49 -20.98 11.71
CA VAL A 29 2.87 -20.63 11.31
C VAL A 29 3.85 -20.93 12.45
N CYS A 30 3.49 -20.58 13.69
CA CYS A 30 4.27 -20.90 14.88
C CYS A 30 4.34 -22.43 15.09
N ASP A 31 3.20 -23.12 14.95
CA ASP A 31 3.15 -24.58 15.10
C ASP A 31 4.02 -25.30 14.05
N ASN A 32 3.99 -24.83 12.80
CA ASN A 32 4.83 -25.40 11.75
C ASN A 32 6.32 -25.14 11.98
N LEU A 33 6.69 -23.98 12.52
CA LEU A 33 8.06 -23.65 12.88
C LEU A 33 8.55 -24.57 14.02
N LEU A 34 7.72 -24.73 15.05
CA LEU A 34 8.00 -25.63 16.17
C LEU A 34 8.19 -27.08 15.70
N ALA A 35 7.28 -27.58 14.86
CA ALA A 35 7.40 -28.92 14.28
C ALA A 35 8.69 -29.10 13.46
N PHE A 36 9.12 -28.06 12.74
CA PHE A 36 10.37 -28.10 12.00
C PHE A 36 11.60 -28.13 12.92
N ILE A 37 11.62 -27.31 13.97
CA ILE A 37 12.72 -27.26 14.94
C ILE A 37 12.82 -28.58 15.71
N GLU A 38 11.70 -29.17 16.13
CA GLU A 38 11.70 -30.50 16.77
C GLU A 38 12.20 -31.59 15.83
N HIS A 39 11.74 -31.60 14.57
CA HIS A 39 12.25 -32.56 13.59
C HIS A 39 13.75 -32.41 13.34
N TYR A 40 14.27 -31.18 13.34
CA TYR A 40 15.70 -30.92 13.26
C TYR A 40 16.46 -31.50 14.48
N LYS A 41 15.96 -31.29 15.70
CA LYS A 41 16.57 -31.87 16.93
C LYS A 41 16.70 -33.39 16.81
N GLU A 42 15.63 -34.05 16.40
CA GLU A 42 15.62 -35.50 16.22
C GLU A 42 16.65 -35.97 15.19
N GLU A 43 16.74 -35.33 14.03
CA GLU A 43 17.64 -35.76 12.95
C GLU A 43 19.12 -35.46 13.26
N VAL A 44 19.41 -34.33 13.93
CA VAL A 44 20.76 -34.03 14.39
C VAL A 44 21.22 -34.99 15.47
N SER A 45 20.33 -35.43 16.36
CA SER A 45 20.66 -36.47 17.36
C SER A 45 21.07 -37.80 16.71
N LYS A 46 20.65 -38.05 15.46
CA LYS A 46 21.05 -39.19 14.64
C LYS A 46 22.32 -38.93 13.81
N GLY A 47 23.00 -37.80 14.01
CA GLY A 47 24.25 -37.44 13.32
C GLY A 47 24.07 -36.81 11.94
N LYS A 48 22.84 -36.42 11.57
CA LYS A 48 22.59 -35.79 10.26
C LYS A 48 23.11 -34.35 10.24
N ASN A 49 23.87 -34.00 9.21
CA ASN A 49 24.32 -32.62 9.03
C ASN A 49 23.17 -31.71 8.55
N LEU A 50 23.28 -30.40 8.84
CA LEU A 50 22.24 -29.42 8.54
C LEU A 50 21.94 -29.30 7.04
N LYS A 51 22.95 -29.30 6.17
CA LYS A 51 22.77 -29.15 4.72
C LYS A 51 21.93 -30.29 4.14
N THR A 52 22.23 -31.52 4.52
CA THR A 52 21.47 -32.70 4.11
C THR A 52 20.04 -32.63 4.67
N PHE A 53 19.88 -32.30 5.95
CA PHE A 53 18.57 -32.13 6.57
C PHE A 53 17.70 -31.09 5.86
N LEU A 54 18.21 -29.88 5.63
CA LEU A 54 17.48 -28.79 4.98
C LEU A 54 17.06 -29.16 3.56
N SER A 55 17.98 -29.77 2.79
CA SER A 55 17.71 -30.17 1.42
C SER A 55 16.58 -31.21 1.34
N GLU A 56 16.58 -32.20 2.24
CA GLU A 56 15.50 -33.19 2.31
C GLU A 56 14.18 -32.59 2.81
N ALA A 57 14.24 -31.71 3.83
CA ALA A 57 13.06 -31.04 4.37
C ALA A 57 12.37 -30.16 3.32
N LEU A 58 13.15 -29.44 2.49
CA LEU A 58 12.64 -28.63 1.39
C LEU A 58 11.98 -29.47 0.30
N ILE A 59 12.47 -30.68 0.00
CA ILE A 59 11.83 -31.57 -0.96
C ILE A 59 10.53 -32.15 -0.37
N LYS A 60 10.56 -32.58 0.90
CA LYS A 60 9.41 -33.21 1.57
C LYS A 60 8.27 -32.23 1.87
N LYS A 61 8.62 -30.99 2.23
CA LYS A 61 7.66 -29.92 2.53
C LYS A 61 8.16 -28.58 1.96
N PRO A 62 8.03 -28.35 0.64
CA PRO A 62 8.54 -27.14 -0.02
C PRO A 62 8.10 -25.82 0.58
N SER A 63 6.91 -25.77 1.18
CA SER A 63 6.38 -24.57 1.85
C SER A 63 7.23 -24.09 3.03
N ILE A 64 8.14 -24.92 3.55
CA ILE A 64 9.04 -24.58 4.64
C ILE A 64 10.01 -23.44 4.33
N ILE A 65 10.22 -23.17 3.03
CA ILE A 65 10.94 -21.99 2.56
C ILE A 65 10.43 -20.69 3.21
N ASN A 66 9.12 -20.62 3.47
CA ASN A 66 8.50 -19.48 4.14
C ASN A 66 8.89 -19.40 5.61
N HIS A 67 9.05 -20.52 6.32
CA HIS A 67 9.47 -20.49 7.73
C HIS A 67 10.95 -20.16 7.87
N LEU A 68 11.80 -20.70 6.98
CA LEU A 68 13.23 -20.42 6.97
C LEU A 68 13.54 -18.93 6.74
N ARG A 69 12.84 -18.29 5.78
CA ARG A 69 13.01 -16.85 5.57
C ARG A 69 12.57 -16.02 6.78
N LEU A 70 11.52 -16.45 7.49
CA LEU A 70 11.01 -15.75 8.68
C LEU A 70 11.99 -15.81 9.84
N LEU A 71 12.61 -16.98 10.07
CA LEU A 71 13.67 -17.13 11.08
C LEU A 71 14.84 -16.15 10.85
N LEU A 72 15.17 -15.88 9.59
CA LEU A 72 16.24 -14.96 9.20
C LEU A 72 15.78 -13.51 9.03
N GLY A 73 14.50 -13.21 9.25
CA GLY A 73 13.95 -11.87 9.02
C GLY A 73 13.99 -11.42 7.54
N ILE A 74 14.04 -12.36 6.60
CA ILE A 74 14.07 -12.09 5.16
C ILE A 74 12.64 -11.92 4.63
N SER A 75 12.35 -10.76 4.04
CA SER A 75 11.06 -10.50 3.40
C SER A 75 10.85 -11.40 2.18
N ASP A 76 9.59 -11.73 1.88
CA ASP A 76 9.23 -12.57 0.73
C ASP A 76 9.79 -12.01 -0.59
N LYS A 77 9.72 -10.67 -0.76
CA LYS A 77 10.30 -9.96 -1.91
C LYS A 77 11.80 -10.16 -2.03
N ARG A 78 12.54 -10.08 -0.93
CA ARG A 78 13.99 -10.26 -0.96
C ARG A 78 14.34 -11.71 -1.31
N LEU A 79 13.64 -12.67 -0.73
CA LEU A 79 13.83 -14.09 -1.00
C LEU A 79 13.67 -14.41 -2.49
N TYR A 80 12.51 -14.11 -3.08
CA TYR A 80 12.23 -14.54 -4.45
C TYR A 80 13.13 -13.84 -5.47
N LEU A 81 13.52 -12.57 -5.23
CA LEU A 81 14.43 -11.84 -6.13
C LEU A 81 15.83 -12.43 -6.12
N ASP A 82 16.36 -12.73 -4.93
CA ASP A 82 17.69 -13.35 -4.82
C ASP A 82 17.68 -14.75 -5.45
N LEU A 83 16.64 -15.56 -5.20
CA LEU A 83 16.52 -16.89 -5.79
C LEU A 83 16.34 -16.84 -7.31
N THR A 84 15.56 -15.90 -7.83
CA THR A 84 15.44 -15.65 -9.28
C THR A 84 16.83 -15.42 -9.89
N PHE A 85 17.65 -14.57 -9.26
CA PHE A 85 18.99 -14.30 -9.74
C PHE A 85 19.91 -15.53 -9.68
N ILE A 86 19.90 -16.26 -8.55
CA ILE A 86 20.72 -17.47 -8.37
C ILE A 86 20.35 -18.53 -9.40
N PHE A 87 19.05 -18.77 -9.61
CA PHE A 87 18.57 -19.86 -10.46
C PHE A 87 18.77 -19.57 -11.94
N ASN A 88 18.63 -18.31 -12.37
CA ASN A 88 18.90 -17.92 -13.75
C ASN A 88 20.36 -18.22 -14.15
N ARG A 89 21.29 -18.08 -13.20
CA ARG A 89 22.73 -18.30 -13.43
C ARG A 89 23.17 -19.73 -13.18
N ALA A 90 22.41 -20.53 -12.43
CA ALA A 90 22.76 -21.88 -12.07
C ALA A 90 22.76 -22.86 -13.26
N THR A 91 23.63 -23.86 -13.16
CA THR A 91 23.68 -25.02 -14.06
C THR A 91 23.54 -26.30 -13.25
N THR A 92 23.04 -27.36 -13.89
CA THR A 92 23.05 -28.71 -13.34
C THR A 92 24.47 -29.27 -13.33
N ASP A 93 24.64 -30.46 -12.73
CA ASP A 93 25.94 -31.11 -12.65
C ASP A 93 26.48 -31.51 -14.04
N ASN A 94 25.58 -31.64 -15.03
CA ASN A 94 25.90 -31.90 -16.44
C ASN A 94 26.18 -30.62 -17.25
N GLY A 95 26.25 -29.46 -16.59
CA GLY A 95 26.48 -28.17 -17.25
C GLY A 95 25.26 -27.56 -17.95
N GLU A 96 24.12 -28.26 -17.96
CA GLU A 96 22.88 -27.74 -18.51
C GLU A 96 22.34 -26.59 -17.66
N ARG A 97 21.58 -25.69 -18.27
CA ARG A 97 20.96 -24.60 -17.52
C ARG A 97 19.84 -25.14 -16.63
N LEU A 98 19.73 -24.57 -15.43
CA LEU A 98 18.67 -24.94 -14.50
C LEU A 98 17.31 -24.42 -14.97
N LEU A 99 17.28 -23.18 -15.47
CA LEU A 99 16.12 -22.55 -16.10
C LEU A 99 16.31 -22.40 -17.62
N ASN A 100 15.22 -22.55 -18.37
CA ASN A 100 15.18 -22.48 -19.83
C ASN A 100 15.04 -21.03 -20.37
N GLU A 101 15.57 -20.04 -19.65
CA GLU A 101 15.42 -18.61 -19.97
C GLU A 101 16.78 -17.99 -20.16
N SER A 102 17.03 -17.10 -21.13
CA SER A 102 18.35 -16.47 -21.34
C SER A 102 18.90 -15.77 -20.08
N ARG A 103 20.23 -15.73 -19.90
CA ARG A 103 20.85 -15.06 -18.73
C ARG A 103 20.72 -13.54 -18.80
N GLU A 104 20.67 -13.04 -20.03
CA GLU A 104 20.50 -11.64 -20.38
C GLU A 104 19.07 -11.16 -20.07
N ASN A 105 18.09 -12.08 -20.04
CA ASN A 105 16.68 -11.80 -19.80
C ASN A 105 16.23 -12.39 -18.45
N LEU A 106 16.54 -11.70 -17.36
CA LEU A 106 16.12 -12.13 -16.02
C LEU A 106 14.60 -11.99 -15.84
N VAL A 107 13.87 -13.11 -15.88
CA VAL A 107 12.43 -13.13 -15.58
C VAL A 107 12.23 -13.27 -14.08
N LYS A 108 11.37 -12.41 -13.51
CA LYS A 108 11.01 -12.46 -12.10
C LYS A 108 10.12 -13.68 -11.83
N HIS A 109 10.49 -14.49 -10.84
CA HIS A 109 9.66 -15.56 -10.30
C HIS A 109 9.26 -15.22 -8.86
N ASP A 110 8.04 -15.59 -8.46
CA ASP A 110 7.59 -15.46 -7.07
C ASP A 110 7.96 -16.69 -6.23
N THR A 111 7.74 -16.64 -4.91
CA THR A 111 8.02 -17.77 -4.02
C THR A 111 7.23 -19.03 -4.39
N LYS A 112 6.03 -18.88 -4.97
CA LYS A 112 5.20 -20.00 -5.42
C LYS A 112 5.85 -20.78 -6.56
N PHE A 113 6.50 -20.10 -7.49
CA PHE A 113 7.29 -20.76 -8.54
C PHE A 113 8.34 -21.69 -7.94
N PHE A 114 9.14 -21.22 -6.98
CA PHE A 114 10.19 -22.04 -6.36
C PHE A 114 9.62 -23.23 -5.56
N ILE A 115 8.53 -23.02 -4.84
CA ILE A 115 7.77 -24.11 -4.18
C ILE A 115 7.31 -25.15 -5.22
N ASN A 116 6.79 -24.70 -6.36
CA ASN A 116 6.33 -25.56 -7.44
C ASN A 116 7.48 -26.35 -8.06
N GLN A 117 8.65 -25.74 -8.26
CA GLN A 117 9.85 -26.42 -8.76
C GLN A 117 10.32 -27.54 -7.81
N LEU A 118 10.31 -27.30 -6.50
CA LEU A 118 10.63 -28.33 -5.51
C LEU A 118 9.60 -29.48 -5.48
N THR A 119 8.36 -29.21 -5.89
CA THR A 119 7.28 -30.21 -5.87
C THR A 119 7.27 -31.06 -7.13
N ASN A 120 7.37 -30.41 -8.30
CA ASN A 120 6.98 -31.00 -9.59
C ASN A 120 8.14 -31.12 -10.60
N SER A 121 9.33 -30.59 -10.32
CA SER A 121 10.44 -30.64 -11.27
C SER A 121 11.24 -31.93 -11.15
N ASP A 122 11.69 -32.45 -12.30
CA ASP A 122 12.71 -33.49 -12.38
C ASP A 122 14.09 -33.03 -11.87
N LYS A 123 14.26 -31.71 -11.68
CA LYS A 123 15.49 -31.08 -11.15
C LYS A 123 15.33 -30.62 -9.68
N LYS A 124 14.33 -31.12 -8.96
CA LYS A 124 14.01 -30.67 -7.58
C LYS A 124 15.18 -30.79 -6.60
N GLU A 125 16.06 -31.78 -6.77
CA GLU A 125 17.26 -31.96 -5.95
C GLU A 125 18.27 -30.83 -6.15
N HIS A 126 18.45 -30.36 -7.39
CA HIS A 126 19.28 -29.18 -7.68
C HIS A 126 18.67 -27.90 -7.11
N PHE A 127 17.35 -27.73 -7.29
CA PHE A 127 16.63 -26.61 -6.71
C PHE A 127 16.75 -26.57 -5.18
N SER A 128 16.60 -27.72 -4.54
CA SER A 128 16.71 -27.84 -3.08
C SER A 128 18.12 -27.52 -2.58
N ARG A 129 19.16 -27.99 -3.28
CA ARG A 129 20.57 -27.67 -2.96
C ARG A 129 20.82 -26.16 -3.00
N LEU A 130 20.39 -25.47 -4.05
CA LEU A 130 20.61 -24.03 -4.19
C LEU A 130 19.84 -23.21 -3.14
N ILE A 131 18.61 -23.60 -2.81
CA ILE A 131 17.82 -22.94 -1.75
C ILE A 131 18.44 -23.21 -0.38
N THR A 132 18.93 -24.43 -0.15
CA THR A 132 19.65 -24.77 1.08
C THR A 132 20.90 -23.91 1.24
N ASP A 133 21.72 -23.83 0.19
CA ASP A 133 22.95 -23.02 0.19
C ASP A 133 22.62 -21.53 0.38
N TYR A 134 21.52 -21.03 -0.20
CA TYR A 134 21.03 -19.67 0.03
C TYR A 134 20.82 -19.35 1.51
N PHE A 135 20.18 -20.27 2.25
CA PHE A 135 19.88 -20.09 3.67
C PHE A 135 21.11 -20.30 4.56
N ILE A 136 21.94 -21.32 4.27
CA ILE A 136 23.20 -21.57 4.99
C ILE A 136 24.11 -20.35 4.89
N ASN A 137 24.30 -19.80 3.68
CA ASN A 137 25.12 -18.60 3.46
C ASN A 137 24.58 -17.33 4.15
N ARG A 138 23.36 -17.38 4.70
CA ARG A 138 22.73 -16.29 5.46
C ARG A 138 22.66 -16.58 6.96
N GLY A 139 23.33 -17.63 7.43
CA GLY A 139 23.44 -17.93 8.86
C GLY A 139 22.23 -18.65 9.45
N ILE A 140 21.46 -19.41 8.64
CA ILE A 140 20.34 -20.20 9.17
C ILE A 140 20.79 -21.22 10.22
N GLU A 141 22.04 -21.69 10.13
CA GLU A 141 22.63 -22.69 11.02
C GLU A 141 22.62 -22.23 12.47
N ASP A 142 23.19 -21.05 12.73
CA ASP A 142 23.24 -20.48 14.08
C ASP A 142 21.83 -20.29 14.66
N ILE A 143 20.91 -19.78 13.83
CA ILE A 143 19.52 -19.54 14.25
C ILE A 143 18.82 -20.86 14.59
N ILE A 144 18.84 -21.85 13.70
CA ILE A 144 18.19 -23.15 13.96
C ILE A 144 18.80 -23.81 15.20
N HIS A 145 20.12 -23.74 15.37
CA HIS A 145 20.81 -24.33 16.51
C HIS A 145 20.52 -23.60 17.84
N ILE A 146 20.28 -22.29 17.81
CA ILE A 146 19.79 -21.54 18.99
C ILE A 146 18.37 -21.98 19.33
N PHE A 147 17.47 -21.99 18.34
CA PHE A 147 16.07 -22.40 18.55
C PHE A 147 15.96 -23.86 18.98
N SER A 148 16.87 -24.74 18.54
CA SER A 148 16.87 -26.15 18.93
C SER A 148 17.25 -26.38 20.41
N ARG A 149 17.81 -25.38 21.08
CA ARG A 149 18.14 -25.41 22.52
C ARG A 149 17.06 -24.79 23.39
N MET A 150 16.06 -24.16 22.79
CA MET A 150 14.95 -23.51 23.49
C MET A 150 13.78 -24.47 23.70
N ASP A 151 13.00 -24.20 24.75
CA ASP A 151 11.72 -24.86 24.94
C ASP A 151 10.61 -24.23 24.05
N LYS A 152 9.48 -24.93 23.95
CA LYS A 152 8.35 -24.51 23.12
C LYS A 152 7.83 -23.12 23.50
N ASN A 153 7.75 -22.80 24.79
CA ASN A 153 7.20 -21.53 25.27
C ASN A 153 8.11 -20.35 24.92
N GLN A 154 9.43 -20.54 25.02
CA GLN A 154 10.43 -19.56 24.62
C GLN A 154 10.34 -19.26 23.12
N ILE A 155 10.28 -20.31 22.28
CA ILE A 155 10.15 -20.15 20.82
C ILE A 155 8.84 -19.44 20.47
N THR A 156 7.73 -19.83 21.09
CA THR A 156 6.43 -19.17 20.87
C THR A 156 6.47 -17.69 21.25
N SER A 157 7.10 -17.35 22.38
CA SER A 157 7.25 -15.95 22.81
C SER A 157 8.09 -15.13 21.83
N ILE A 158 9.23 -15.65 21.39
CA ILE A 158 10.09 -14.99 20.38
C ILE A 158 9.32 -14.82 19.07
N PHE A 159 8.62 -15.86 18.61
CA PHE A 159 7.85 -15.79 17.39
C PHE A 159 6.76 -14.72 17.47
N ASN A 160 5.96 -14.73 18.54
CA ASN A 160 4.84 -13.80 18.72
C ASN A 160 5.27 -12.34 18.91
N ASN A 161 6.44 -12.10 19.51
CA ASN A 161 6.88 -10.75 19.85
C ASN A 161 7.90 -10.15 18.86
N LEU A 162 8.66 -10.97 18.12
CA LEU A 162 9.76 -10.47 17.28
C LEU A 162 9.60 -10.83 15.80
N ILE A 163 9.06 -12.00 15.47
CA ILE A 163 8.96 -12.49 14.09
C ILE A 163 7.60 -12.13 13.49
N ALA A 164 6.52 -12.53 14.17
CA ALA A 164 5.16 -12.29 13.74
C ALA A 164 4.83 -10.80 13.59
N PRO A 165 5.20 -9.91 14.53
CA PRO A 165 4.87 -8.50 14.42
C PRO A 165 5.50 -7.84 13.19
N LYS A 166 6.71 -8.20 12.78
CA LYS A 166 7.35 -7.61 11.58
C LYS A 166 6.59 -7.91 10.29
N GLU A 167 6.15 -9.15 10.09
CA GLU A 167 5.34 -9.53 8.93
C GLU A 167 3.94 -8.93 8.98
N ILE A 168 3.32 -8.94 10.16
CA ILE A 168 2.01 -8.31 10.39
C ILE A 168 2.11 -6.82 10.08
N GLN A 169 3.10 -6.11 10.62
CA GLN A 169 3.33 -4.69 10.43
C GLN A 169 3.53 -4.33 8.95
N GLN A 170 4.37 -5.06 8.21
CA GLN A 170 4.57 -4.81 6.78
C GLN A 170 3.29 -5.01 5.95
N LYS A 171 2.53 -6.08 6.24
CA LYS A 171 1.26 -6.34 5.54
C LYS A 171 0.19 -5.33 5.95
N GLN A 172 0.08 -5.01 7.23
CA GLN A 172 -0.85 -4.02 7.74
C GLN A 172 -0.55 -2.63 7.18
N ALA A 173 0.72 -2.22 7.05
CA ALA A 173 1.07 -0.95 6.42
C ALA A 173 0.53 -0.87 4.98
N LYS A 174 0.72 -1.93 4.18
CA LYS A 174 0.16 -2.02 2.82
C LYS A 174 -1.39 -1.99 2.83
N TYR A 175 -2.03 -2.75 3.71
CA TYR A 175 -3.49 -2.78 3.81
C TYR A 175 -4.10 -1.49 4.38
N ARG A 176 -3.35 -0.73 5.16
CA ARG A 176 -3.73 0.60 5.63
C ARG A 176 -3.69 1.63 4.50
N GLY A 177 -2.69 1.56 3.62
CA GLY A 177 -2.68 2.36 2.38
C GLY A 177 -3.92 2.10 1.53
N HIS A 178 -4.23 0.84 1.23
CA HIS A 178 -5.43 0.48 0.47
C HIS A 178 -6.74 0.75 1.22
N GLY A 179 -6.78 0.56 2.54
CA GLY A 179 -7.97 0.87 3.35
C GLY A 179 -8.28 2.35 3.32
N ALA A 180 -7.24 3.18 3.30
CA ALA A 180 -7.39 4.61 3.14
C ALA A 180 -7.89 4.94 1.73
N GLU A 181 -7.27 4.42 0.65
CA GLU A 181 -7.79 4.53 -0.74
C GLU A 181 -9.30 4.21 -0.83
N MET A 182 -9.74 3.13 -0.18
CA MET A 182 -11.14 2.74 -0.09
C MET A 182 -12.00 3.78 0.62
N ALA A 183 -11.54 4.32 1.74
CA ALA A 183 -12.26 5.34 2.49
C ALA A 183 -12.49 6.61 1.65
N PHE A 184 -11.47 7.08 0.92
CA PHE A 184 -11.63 8.24 0.02
C PHE A 184 -12.59 7.91 -1.13
N ALA A 185 -12.41 6.77 -1.80
CA ALA A 185 -13.26 6.35 -2.91
C ALA A 185 -14.73 6.20 -2.48
N LYS A 186 -14.97 5.76 -1.24
CA LYS A 186 -16.32 5.68 -0.67
C LYS A 186 -17.00 7.04 -0.57
N ILE A 187 -16.28 8.10 -0.19
CA ILE A 187 -16.89 9.44 -0.11
C ILE A 187 -17.27 9.96 -1.50
N PHE A 188 -16.42 9.78 -2.51
CA PHE A 188 -16.80 10.10 -3.90
C PHE A 188 -18.04 9.32 -4.33
N HIS A 189 -18.07 8.00 -4.11
CA HIS A 189 -19.22 7.16 -4.43
C HIS A 189 -20.50 7.63 -3.71
N ASP A 190 -20.41 7.92 -2.40
CA ASP A 190 -21.55 8.38 -1.60
C ASP A 190 -22.06 9.76 -2.02
N CYS A 191 -21.25 10.57 -2.71
CA CYS A 191 -21.67 11.81 -3.35
C CYS A 191 -22.39 11.59 -4.70
N GLY A 192 -22.47 10.34 -5.18
CA GLY A 192 -23.14 9.98 -6.42
C GLY A 192 -22.34 10.26 -7.70
N VAL A 193 -21.03 10.52 -7.59
CA VAL A 193 -20.19 10.74 -8.78
C VAL A 193 -19.66 9.42 -9.34
N THR A 194 -19.46 9.38 -10.66
CA THR A 194 -18.90 8.21 -11.34
C THR A 194 -17.41 8.10 -11.04
N ILE A 195 -16.99 6.99 -10.43
CA ILE A 195 -15.59 6.70 -10.12
C ILE A 195 -15.03 5.55 -10.97
N VAL A 196 -13.73 5.61 -11.27
CA VAL A 196 -12.97 4.54 -11.91
C VAL A 196 -11.71 4.28 -11.08
N PRO A 197 -11.44 3.05 -10.63
CA PRO A 197 -12.25 1.83 -10.80
C PRO A 197 -13.58 1.90 -10.04
N GLU A 198 -14.66 1.37 -10.63
CA GLU A 198 -16.02 1.43 -10.07
C GLU A 198 -16.09 0.85 -8.65
N ASN A 199 -15.43 -0.30 -8.43
CA ASN A 199 -15.47 -1.02 -7.16
C ASN A 199 -14.39 -0.59 -6.14
N LYS A 200 -13.64 0.49 -6.39
CA LYS A 200 -12.54 0.91 -5.46
C LYS A 200 -13.06 1.25 -4.06
N HIS A 201 -14.32 1.69 -3.95
CA HIS A 201 -15.00 2.03 -2.70
C HIS A 201 -15.39 0.83 -1.81
N ILE A 202 -15.40 -0.39 -2.34
CA ILE A 202 -15.70 -1.63 -1.60
C ILE A 202 -14.53 -2.62 -1.59
N ASN A 203 -13.73 -2.63 -2.66
CA ASN A 203 -12.61 -3.53 -2.83
C ASN A 203 -11.47 -2.77 -3.54
N PRO A 204 -10.62 -2.02 -2.80
CA PRO A 204 -9.55 -1.19 -3.34
C PRO A 204 -8.50 -1.96 -4.14
N MET A 205 -8.50 -3.30 -4.04
CA MET A 205 -7.56 -4.21 -4.71
C MET A 205 -8.19 -5.03 -5.85
N ALA A 206 -9.49 -4.87 -6.16
CA ALA A 206 -10.16 -5.66 -7.20
C ALA A 206 -9.80 -5.27 -8.64
N GLY A 207 -9.47 -4.01 -8.86
CA GLY A 207 -9.19 -3.45 -10.18
C GLY A 207 -7.77 -2.92 -10.28
N TYR A 208 -7.27 -2.84 -11.51
CA TYR A 208 -6.04 -2.10 -11.80
C TYR A 208 -6.32 -0.60 -11.72
N ASP A 209 -5.34 0.16 -11.25
CA ASP A 209 -5.41 1.61 -11.26
C ASP A 209 -5.47 2.13 -12.72
N PRO A 210 -6.39 3.05 -13.05
CA PRO A 210 -6.52 3.58 -14.40
C PRO A 210 -5.26 4.33 -14.82
N ASN A 211 -4.88 4.15 -16.09
CA ASN A 211 -3.84 4.95 -16.73
C ASN A 211 -4.52 6.00 -17.60
N VAL A 212 -4.12 7.27 -17.49
CA VAL A 212 -4.72 8.39 -18.20
C VAL A 212 -3.67 9.06 -19.06
N ASP A 213 -3.97 9.25 -20.35
CA ASP A 213 -3.20 10.14 -21.22
C ASP A 213 -3.58 11.59 -20.92
N LEU A 214 -2.66 12.35 -20.31
CA LEU A 214 -2.89 13.73 -19.90
C LEU A 214 -2.92 14.71 -21.09
N THR A 215 -2.62 14.26 -22.31
CA THR A 215 -2.72 15.08 -23.52
C THR A 215 -4.18 15.32 -23.91
N ASN A 216 -5.00 14.27 -23.80
CA ASN A 216 -6.39 14.25 -24.25
C ASN A 216 -7.39 13.93 -23.12
N MET A 217 -6.90 13.63 -21.90
CA MET A 217 -7.69 13.24 -20.73
C MET A 217 -8.58 12.02 -20.99
N THR A 218 -7.97 10.95 -21.52
CA THR A 218 -8.64 9.67 -21.76
C THR A 218 -7.97 8.53 -21.00
N ILE A 219 -8.77 7.55 -20.56
CA ILE A 219 -8.26 6.32 -19.95
C ILE A 219 -7.73 5.41 -21.05
N VAL A 220 -6.48 4.99 -20.93
CA VAL A 220 -5.77 4.18 -21.93
C VAL A 220 -5.09 2.97 -21.28
N PRO A 221 -4.70 1.94 -22.06
CA PRO A 221 -3.81 0.90 -21.55
C PRO A 221 -2.48 1.47 -21.08
N ARG A 222 -1.86 0.80 -20.10
CA ARG A 222 -0.54 1.19 -19.59
C ARG A 222 0.50 1.21 -20.71
N ASN A 223 1.23 2.31 -20.83
CA ASN A 223 2.37 2.43 -21.74
C ASN A 223 3.51 3.19 -21.07
N ALA A 224 4.48 2.45 -20.54
CA ALA A 224 5.61 3.02 -19.81
C ALA A 224 6.59 3.84 -20.67
N ALA A 225 6.53 3.72 -22.00
CA ALA A 225 7.37 4.51 -22.91
C ALA A 225 6.80 5.91 -23.17
N ASN A 226 5.51 6.11 -22.90
CA ASN A 226 4.85 7.40 -23.12
C ASN A 226 4.82 8.21 -21.82
N ARG A 227 5.55 9.33 -21.80
CA ARG A 227 5.65 10.24 -20.64
C ARG A 227 4.37 11.02 -20.34
N ASN A 228 3.36 10.98 -21.20
CA ASN A 228 2.07 11.64 -20.94
C ASN A 228 1.05 10.70 -20.28
N ILE A 229 1.38 9.41 -20.16
CA ILE A 229 0.47 8.40 -19.59
C ILE A 229 0.88 8.12 -18.15
N HIS A 230 0.00 8.47 -17.21
CA HIS A 230 0.23 8.28 -15.77
C HIS A 230 -0.89 7.44 -15.15
N SER A 231 -0.54 6.72 -14.09
CA SER A 231 -1.49 5.92 -13.32
C SER A 231 -2.04 6.73 -12.14
N PHE A 232 -3.34 6.63 -11.90
CA PHE A 232 -4.04 7.32 -10.82
C PHE A 232 -4.84 6.32 -10.01
N ASP A 233 -4.89 6.47 -8.68
CA ASP A 233 -5.61 5.54 -7.80
C ASP A 233 -7.13 5.63 -8.00
N LEU A 234 -7.62 6.80 -8.40
CA LEU A 234 -9.03 7.06 -8.70
C LEU A 234 -9.18 8.14 -9.77
N VAL A 235 -10.12 7.94 -10.68
CA VAL A 235 -10.58 8.94 -11.66
C VAL A 235 -12.05 9.20 -11.42
N VAL A 236 -12.45 10.48 -11.38
CA VAL A 236 -13.86 10.88 -11.29
C VAL A 236 -14.30 11.52 -12.59
N LYS A 237 -15.48 11.11 -13.05
CA LYS A 237 -16.10 11.61 -14.28
C LYS A 237 -17.36 12.41 -14.00
N ASP A 238 -17.66 13.36 -14.88
CA ASP A 238 -18.98 13.98 -14.93
C ASP A 238 -20.02 13.05 -15.60
N ASN A 239 -21.27 13.50 -15.64
CA ASN A 239 -22.40 12.75 -16.22
C ASN A 239 -22.29 12.52 -17.72
N GLU A 240 -21.44 13.30 -18.42
CA GLU A 240 -21.14 13.10 -19.84
C GLU A 240 -19.97 12.12 -20.05
N GLY A 241 -19.35 11.63 -18.97
CA GLY A 241 -18.22 10.70 -19.00
C GLY A 241 -16.86 11.39 -19.16
N ASN A 242 -16.78 12.72 -19.11
CA ASN A 242 -15.52 13.44 -19.17
C ASN A 242 -14.78 13.31 -17.83
N ILE A 243 -13.46 13.12 -17.88
CA ILE A 243 -12.62 13.14 -16.68
C ILE A 243 -12.64 14.56 -16.09
N ARG A 244 -12.87 14.67 -14.78
CA ARG A 244 -12.89 15.96 -14.06
C ARG A 244 -11.97 15.98 -12.85
N VAL A 245 -11.71 14.83 -12.24
CA VAL A 245 -10.78 14.72 -11.11
C VAL A 245 -9.88 13.51 -11.31
N LEU A 246 -8.59 13.71 -11.04
CA LEU A 246 -7.56 12.69 -10.94
C LEU A 246 -7.07 12.66 -9.50
N VAL A 247 -7.07 11.48 -8.86
CA VAL A 247 -6.63 11.32 -7.47
C VAL A 247 -5.31 10.57 -7.44
N GLN A 248 -4.35 11.12 -6.71
CA GLN A 248 -3.06 10.49 -6.41
C GLN A 248 -2.93 10.26 -4.90
N SER A 249 -2.71 9.02 -4.50
CA SER A 249 -2.61 8.59 -3.11
C SER A 249 -1.15 8.45 -2.67
N LEU A 250 -0.84 9.16 -1.60
CA LEU A 250 0.48 9.33 -1.03
C LEU A 250 0.35 9.18 0.49
N ILE A 251 0.27 7.92 0.95
CA ILE A 251 0.03 7.58 2.35
C ILE A 251 1.30 6.97 2.94
N HIS A 252 1.84 7.61 3.98
CA HIS A 252 3.16 7.27 4.52
C HIS A 252 3.10 7.02 6.04
N SER A 253 2.79 5.77 6.42
CA SER A 253 2.41 5.44 7.79
C SER A 253 3.55 5.15 8.77
N SER A 254 4.68 4.54 8.37
CA SER A 254 5.77 4.26 9.33
C SER A 254 7.13 3.78 8.78
N ASP A 255 7.27 3.40 7.51
CA ASP A 255 8.55 2.90 6.97
C ASP A 255 9.03 3.78 5.80
N PRO A 256 10.08 4.62 5.98
CA PRO A 256 10.64 5.51 4.94
C PRO A 256 11.40 4.78 3.82
N GLY A 257 11.16 3.48 3.66
CA GLY A 257 11.80 2.65 2.64
C GLY A 257 11.38 3.04 1.22
N GLN A 258 12.19 3.89 0.60
CA GLN A 258 12.28 4.15 -0.86
C GLN A 258 11.14 4.92 -1.56
N TYR A 259 10.21 5.55 -0.85
CA TYR A 259 9.16 6.36 -1.49
C TYR A 259 9.23 7.81 -1.03
N GLY A 260 9.67 8.72 -1.91
CA GLY A 260 9.61 10.14 -1.61
C GLY A 260 10.00 11.03 -2.77
N VAL A 261 11.24 10.90 -3.27
CA VAL A 261 11.78 11.88 -4.22
C VAL A 261 11.17 11.76 -5.62
N ASN A 262 11.12 10.54 -6.18
CA ASN A 262 10.62 10.36 -7.55
C ASN A 262 9.11 10.69 -7.67
N LYS A 263 8.31 10.31 -6.66
CA LYS A 263 6.87 10.62 -6.65
C LYS A 263 6.57 12.10 -6.51
N SER A 264 7.35 12.84 -5.72
CA SER A 264 7.17 14.29 -5.62
C SER A 264 7.43 14.94 -6.97
N ASP A 265 8.52 14.58 -7.66
CA ASP A 265 8.86 15.16 -8.97
C ASP A 265 7.81 14.79 -10.04
N GLU A 266 7.35 13.54 -10.05
CA GLU A 266 6.26 13.08 -10.91
C GLU A 266 4.96 13.89 -10.68
N THR A 267 4.63 14.21 -9.42
CA THR A 267 3.44 15.03 -9.10
C THR A 267 3.52 16.42 -9.73
N LEU A 268 4.71 17.05 -9.70
CA LEU A 268 4.93 18.34 -10.36
C LEU A 268 4.76 18.23 -11.89
N GLU A 269 5.27 17.16 -12.51
CA GLU A 269 5.14 16.92 -13.95
C GLU A 269 3.68 16.71 -14.35
N ILE A 270 2.96 15.85 -13.64
CA ILE A 270 1.52 15.60 -13.85
C ILE A 270 0.74 16.91 -13.77
N LYS A 271 0.98 17.74 -12.75
CA LYS A 271 0.27 19.01 -12.61
C LYS A 271 0.56 19.98 -13.76
N LYS A 272 1.80 20.03 -14.26
CA LYS A 272 2.13 20.84 -15.46
C LYS A 272 1.34 20.37 -16.68
N LEU A 273 1.25 19.06 -16.89
CA LEU A 273 0.48 18.49 -18.01
C LEU A 273 -1.01 18.79 -17.89
N ILE A 274 -1.58 18.65 -16.69
CA ILE A 274 -2.99 19.01 -16.42
C ILE A 274 -3.23 20.51 -16.68
N ASN A 275 -2.35 21.39 -16.20
CA ASN A 275 -2.48 22.82 -16.44
C ASN A 275 -2.39 23.16 -17.94
N ASN A 276 -1.52 22.49 -18.68
CA ASN A 276 -1.43 22.62 -20.14
C ASN A 276 -2.68 22.11 -20.87
N TYR A 277 -3.35 21.08 -20.34
CA TYR A 277 -4.65 20.65 -20.86
C TYR A 277 -5.73 21.69 -20.55
N ASN A 278 -5.79 22.16 -19.30
CA ASN A 278 -6.81 23.11 -18.84
C ASN A 278 -6.71 24.48 -19.53
N SER A 279 -5.50 24.95 -19.88
CA SER A 279 -5.34 26.20 -20.63
C SER A 279 -5.99 26.16 -22.01
N ARG A 280 -6.14 24.96 -22.59
CA ARG A 280 -6.84 24.69 -23.86
C ARG A 280 -8.31 24.29 -23.66
N ASN A 281 -8.72 23.96 -22.44
CA ASN A 281 -10.03 23.39 -22.10
C ASN A 281 -10.64 24.07 -20.86
N SER A 282 -10.66 25.41 -20.84
CA SER A 282 -11.01 26.20 -19.64
C SER A 282 -12.45 26.02 -19.14
N GLN A 283 -13.36 25.56 -19.99
CA GLN A 283 -14.77 25.34 -19.63
C GLN A 283 -14.98 24.09 -18.77
N LYS A 284 -14.12 23.08 -18.90
CA LYS A 284 -14.20 21.81 -18.16
C LYS A 284 -12.80 21.43 -17.65
N PRO A 285 -12.26 22.20 -16.68
CA PRO A 285 -10.95 21.91 -16.14
C PRO A 285 -10.94 20.56 -15.41
N VAL A 286 -9.79 19.90 -15.50
CA VAL A 286 -9.42 18.70 -14.75
C VAL A 286 -8.61 19.11 -13.53
N TYR A 287 -8.90 18.50 -12.39
CA TYR A 287 -8.23 18.79 -11.13
C TYR A 287 -7.41 17.60 -10.63
N LEU A 288 -6.25 17.89 -10.07
CA LEU A 288 -5.39 16.92 -9.39
C LEU A 288 -5.62 17.02 -7.90
N LEU A 289 -6.16 15.96 -7.30
CA LEU A 289 -6.36 15.87 -5.86
C LEU A 289 -5.36 14.91 -5.21
N GLY A 290 -4.83 15.33 -4.08
CA GLY A 290 -3.92 14.53 -3.27
C GLY A 290 -4.65 13.83 -2.13
N SER A 291 -4.64 12.50 -2.14
CA SER A 291 -4.93 11.71 -0.93
C SER A 291 -3.63 11.57 -0.16
N VAL A 292 -3.34 12.52 0.74
CA VAL A 292 -2.00 12.67 1.33
C VAL A 292 -2.09 12.60 2.84
N ASP A 293 -1.56 11.53 3.44
CA ASP A 293 -1.70 11.29 4.87
C ASP A 293 -0.52 10.48 5.44
N GLY A 294 -0.44 10.44 6.77
CA GLY A 294 0.55 9.66 7.50
C GLY A 294 1.73 10.47 8.02
N VAL A 295 2.10 10.18 9.26
CA VAL A 295 3.14 10.89 10.01
C VAL A 295 4.55 10.72 9.44
N GLY A 296 4.83 9.66 8.67
CA GLY A 296 6.18 9.35 8.19
C GLY A 296 6.76 10.39 7.23
N PHE A 297 5.95 11.32 6.70
CA PHE A 297 6.45 12.49 5.98
C PHE A 297 7.32 13.41 6.86
N CYS A 298 7.28 13.28 8.19
CA CYS A 298 8.08 14.10 9.11
C CYS A 298 9.58 13.82 9.00
N GLU A 299 9.97 12.64 8.48
CA GLU A 299 11.36 12.23 8.29
C GLU A 299 12.08 13.06 7.21
N ASN A 300 11.38 13.47 6.16
CA ASN A 300 11.94 14.30 5.09
C ASN A 300 10.89 15.24 4.47
N PRO A 301 10.38 16.23 5.24
CA PRO A 301 9.25 17.03 4.80
C PRO A 301 9.60 17.88 3.57
N ASN A 302 10.81 18.48 3.56
CA ASN A 302 11.30 19.33 2.48
C ASN A 302 11.61 18.57 1.19
N GLY A 303 11.92 17.27 1.29
CA GLY A 303 12.14 16.40 0.12
C GLY A 303 10.85 15.82 -0.44
N THR A 304 9.72 15.93 0.27
CA THR A 304 8.46 15.22 -0.03
C THR A 304 7.24 16.13 0.11
N ILE A 305 6.54 16.12 1.24
CA ILE A 305 5.24 16.77 1.45
C ILE A 305 5.26 18.26 1.15
N VAL A 306 6.30 18.98 1.58
CA VAL A 306 6.41 20.43 1.35
C VAL A 306 6.51 20.76 -0.14
N LYS A 307 7.14 19.90 -0.95
CA LYS A 307 7.25 20.11 -2.41
C LYS A 307 5.93 19.91 -3.15
N MET A 308 5.06 19.05 -2.64
CA MET A 308 3.88 18.56 -3.38
C MET A 308 2.55 19.09 -2.83
N ILE A 309 2.47 19.48 -1.56
CA ILE A 309 1.21 19.84 -0.92
C ILE A 309 0.49 21.02 -1.61
N ASP A 310 1.27 21.98 -2.12
CA ASP A 310 0.77 23.14 -2.85
C ASP A 310 0.62 22.90 -4.37
N VAL A 311 1.07 21.74 -4.86
CA VAL A 311 0.91 21.33 -6.27
C VAL A 311 -0.50 20.81 -6.53
N PHE A 312 -1.08 20.11 -5.56
CA PHE A 312 -2.46 19.62 -5.63
C PHE A 312 -3.47 20.78 -5.63
N ASP A 313 -4.53 20.67 -6.44
CA ASP A 313 -5.62 21.64 -6.41
C ASP A 313 -6.29 21.65 -5.03
N ASP A 314 -6.49 20.47 -4.45
CA ASP A 314 -6.80 20.28 -3.04
C ASP A 314 -6.22 18.95 -2.54
N PHE A 315 -6.11 18.80 -1.24
CA PHE A 315 -5.66 17.56 -0.62
C PHE A 315 -6.61 17.16 0.50
N PHE A 316 -6.64 15.87 0.80
CA PHE A 316 -7.48 15.33 1.87
C PHE A 316 -6.75 14.21 2.61
N GLN A 317 -7.12 14.09 3.89
CA GLN A 317 -6.63 13.13 4.86
C GLN A 317 -7.81 12.34 5.40
N ILE A 318 -7.55 11.24 6.11
CA ILE A 318 -8.60 10.45 6.78
C ILE A 318 -9.44 11.33 7.70
N ASN A 319 -8.83 12.29 8.39
CA ASN A 319 -9.56 13.21 9.27
C ASN A 319 -10.30 14.32 8.52
N THR A 320 -9.96 14.61 7.26
CA THR A 320 -10.54 15.71 6.47
C THR A 320 -11.30 15.24 5.22
N LEU A 321 -11.78 14.00 5.22
CA LEU A 321 -12.59 13.44 4.13
C LEU A 321 -13.81 14.30 3.75
N PHE A 322 -14.38 15.06 4.70
CA PHE A 322 -15.45 16.03 4.44
C PHE A 322 -15.08 17.11 3.40
N LYS A 323 -13.80 17.30 3.09
CA LYS A 323 -13.34 18.20 2.02
C LYS A 323 -13.72 17.70 0.63
N ILE A 324 -13.89 16.39 0.43
CA ILE A 324 -14.24 15.82 -0.88
C ILE A 324 -15.60 16.37 -1.38
N PRO A 325 -16.72 16.26 -0.64
CA PRO A 325 -18.00 16.84 -1.09
C PRO A 325 -17.94 18.36 -1.25
N ILE A 326 -17.20 19.07 -0.37
CA ILE A 326 -17.01 20.52 -0.50
C ILE A 326 -16.34 20.87 -1.83
N PHE A 327 -15.26 20.16 -2.17
CA PHE A 327 -14.54 20.36 -3.41
C PHE A 327 -15.41 20.04 -4.63
N LEU A 328 -16.11 18.90 -4.62
CA LEU A 328 -17.03 18.51 -5.68
C LEU A 328 -18.11 19.57 -5.92
N GLN A 329 -18.68 20.14 -4.84
CA GLN A 329 -19.66 21.22 -4.96
C GLN A 329 -19.04 22.51 -5.52
N LYS A 330 -17.86 22.88 -5.02
CA LYS A 330 -17.11 24.06 -5.50
C LYS A 330 -16.86 24.02 -7.01
N ILE A 331 -16.57 22.84 -7.57
CA ILE A 331 -16.30 22.67 -9.01
C ILE A 331 -17.54 22.34 -9.84
N GLY A 332 -18.73 22.33 -9.22
CA GLY A 332 -20.02 22.10 -9.87
C GLY A 332 -20.28 20.66 -10.31
N LEU A 333 -19.60 19.67 -9.71
CA LEU A 333 -19.92 18.25 -9.96
C LEU A 333 -21.13 17.75 -9.16
N ILE A 334 -21.38 18.38 -8.01
CA ILE A 334 -22.58 18.19 -7.20
C ILE A 334 -23.07 19.57 -6.73
N ASP A 335 -24.30 19.66 -6.23
CA ASP A 335 -24.89 20.91 -5.75
C ASP A 335 -25.76 20.71 -4.50
N ASN A 336 -25.69 19.53 -3.90
CA ASN A 336 -26.61 19.07 -2.87
C ASN A 336 -26.02 19.11 -1.45
N VAL A 337 -24.81 19.64 -1.24
CA VAL A 337 -24.24 19.79 0.11
C VAL A 337 -24.83 21.03 0.77
N LYS A 338 -25.53 20.82 1.88
CA LYS A 338 -26.15 21.89 2.68
C LYS A 338 -25.14 22.49 3.67
N GLY A 339 -24.43 21.63 4.38
CA GLY A 339 -23.54 22.07 5.45
C GLY A 339 -22.64 20.98 6.00
N ILE A 340 -21.64 21.38 6.78
CA ILE A 340 -20.74 20.48 7.49
C ILE A 340 -20.88 20.71 8.98
N LYS A 341 -20.98 19.62 9.76
CA LYS A 341 -20.88 19.62 11.21
C LYS A 341 -19.52 19.04 11.60
N PHE A 342 -18.63 19.87 12.16
CA PHE A 342 -17.29 19.45 12.56
C PHE A 342 -17.31 18.74 13.92
N ASP A 343 -16.37 17.80 14.12
CA ASP A 343 -16.10 17.17 15.41
C ASP A 343 -15.32 18.14 16.30
N THR A 344 -15.99 18.72 17.29
CA THR A 344 -15.40 19.71 18.22
C THR A 344 -14.45 19.08 19.24
N ASP A 345 -14.47 17.76 19.40
CA ASP A 345 -13.50 17.07 20.27
C ASP A 345 -12.14 16.95 19.57
N PHE A 346 -12.13 17.05 18.24
CA PHE A 346 -10.91 17.00 17.42
C PHE A 346 -10.47 18.38 16.93
N PHE A 347 -11.39 19.21 16.44
CA PHE A 347 -11.07 20.51 15.85
C PHE A 347 -11.27 21.66 16.83
N ASP A 348 -10.20 22.40 17.08
CA ASP A 348 -10.26 23.66 17.80
C ASP A 348 -11.08 24.70 17.02
N GLU A 349 -11.68 25.65 17.74
CA GLU A 349 -12.51 26.72 17.18
C GLU A 349 -11.81 27.49 16.04
N HIS A 350 -10.53 27.83 16.23
CA HIS A 350 -9.74 28.54 15.21
C HIS A 350 -9.51 27.72 13.93
N VAL A 351 -9.52 26.39 14.02
CA VAL A 351 -9.40 25.48 12.87
C VAL A 351 -10.74 25.34 12.16
N ILE A 352 -11.85 25.27 12.90
CA ILE A 352 -13.20 25.31 12.34
C ILE A 352 -13.42 26.61 11.55
N GLU A 353 -13.04 27.76 12.13
CA GLU A 353 -13.09 29.04 11.44
C GLU A 353 -12.26 29.06 10.15
N TYR A 354 -11.07 28.43 10.20
CA TYR A 354 -10.23 28.28 9.02
C TYR A 354 -10.95 27.48 7.93
N PHE A 355 -11.53 26.31 8.27
CA PHE A 355 -12.26 25.51 7.29
C PHE A 355 -13.49 26.24 6.73
N GLU A 356 -14.21 26.98 7.56
CA GLU A 356 -15.35 27.78 7.12
C GLU A 356 -14.94 28.84 6.10
N LYS A 357 -13.90 29.63 6.41
CA LYS A 357 -13.41 30.71 5.55
C LYS A 357 -12.78 30.19 4.26
N THR A 358 -12.00 29.11 4.34
CA THR A 358 -11.20 28.61 3.23
C THR A 358 -11.96 27.65 2.30
N TYR A 359 -12.89 26.84 2.84
CA TYR A 359 -13.54 25.78 2.07
C TYR A 359 -15.06 25.94 1.99
N LEU A 360 -15.75 26.20 3.11
CA LEU A 360 -17.22 26.22 3.11
C LEU A 360 -17.79 27.44 2.37
N LYS A 361 -17.35 28.65 2.72
CA LYS A 361 -17.84 29.89 2.10
C LYS A 361 -17.65 29.93 0.58
N PRO A 362 -16.47 29.59 0.03
CA PRO A 362 -16.29 29.54 -1.43
C PRO A 362 -17.17 28.51 -2.15
N ALA A 363 -17.63 27.47 -1.45
CA ALA A 363 -18.51 26.44 -1.99
C ALA A 363 -20.00 26.70 -1.68
N ASN A 364 -20.33 27.83 -1.05
CA ASN A 364 -21.68 28.16 -0.57
C ASN A 364 -22.28 27.08 0.36
N ILE A 365 -21.46 26.59 1.30
CA ILE A 365 -21.82 25.55 2.28
C ILE A 365 -21.89 26.16 3.67
N GLN A 366 -22.85 25.72 4.50
CA GLN A 366 -23.02 26.21 5.87
C GLN A 366 -22.13 25.48 6.88
N ASN A 367 -21.62 26.20 7.87
CA ASN A 367 -21.09 25.61 9.09
C ASN A 367 -22.27 25.26 10.03
N LEU A 368 -22.51 23.96 10.23
CA LEU A 368 -23.61 23.43 11.03
C LEU A 368 -23.13 22.81 12.36
N THR A 369 -21.90 23.12 12.78
CA THR A 369 -21.27 22.55 13.99
C THR A 369 -22.15 22.72 15.24
N ASN A 370 -22.66 23.93 15.44
CA ASN A 370 -23.49 24.29 16.60
C ASN A 370 -25.00 24.10 16.34
N SER A 371 -25.37 23.41 15.27
CA SER A 371 -26.79 23.15 14.97
C SER A 371 -27.33 22.01 15.85
N ASN A 372 -28.48 22.28 16.48
CA ASN A 372 -29.26 21.31 17.26
C ASN A 372 -30.26 20.51 16.40
N CYS A 373 -30.23 20.68 15.07
CA CYS A 373 -31.14 19.97 14.17
C CYS A 373 -30.76 18.49 14.04
N ASN A 374 -31.78 17.62 14.03
CA ASN A 374 -31.60 16.22 13.67
C ASN A 374 -31.63 16.10 12.14
N PHE A 375 -30.47 15.79 11.55
CA PHE A 375 -30.33 15.57 10.12
C PHE A 375 -30.48 14.07 9.80
N THR A 376 -31.22 13.75 8.73
CA THR A 376 -31.44 12.36 8.29
C THR A 376 -30.66 12.02 7.01
N ASN A 377 -30.36 13.02 6.18
CA ASN A 377 -29.58 12.87 4.94
C ASN A 377 -28.13 13.34 5.16
N TYR A 378 -27.28 12.45 5.67
CA TYR A 378 -25.89 12.77 5.97
C TYR A 378 -24.94 11.58 5.77
N ILE A 379 -23.66 11.88 5.59
CA ILE A 379 -22.58 10.89 5.67
C ILE A 379 -21.51 11.34 6.66
N LYS A 380 -20.85 10.37 7.31
CA LYS A 380 -19.64 10.63 8.10
C LYS A 380 -18.43 10.60 7.17
N ALA A 381 -17.63 11.66 7.21
CA ALA A 381 -16.46 11.82 6.37
C ALA A 381 -15.31 12.37 7.22
N GLY A 382 -14.56 11.46 7.83
CA GLY A 382 -13.46 11.80 8.73
C GLY A 382 -13.98 12.43 10.03
N LYS A 383 -13.40 13.55 10.43
CA LYS A 383 -13.80 14.35 11.60
C LYS A 383 -14.89 15.38 11.28
N GLY A 384 -15.64 15.14 10.20
CA GLY A 384 -16.78 15.96 9.80
C GLY A 384 -17.98 15.09 9.42
N THR A 385 -19.17 15.61 9.67
CA THR A 385 -20.42 15.07 9.13
C THR A 385 -20.90 15.97 8.01
N VAL A 386 -21.09 15.40 6.82
CA VAL A 386 -21.55 16.11 5.63
C VAL A 386 -23.07 15.98 5.58
N ILE A 387 -23.77 17.10 5.61
CA ILE A 387 -25.23 17.17 5.55
C ILE A 387 -25.64 17.57 4.13
N PHE A 388 -26.49 16.76 3.51
CA PHE A 388 -27.05 17.04 2.20
C PHE A 388 -28.40 17.77 2.31
N LYS A 389 -28.83 18.39 1.21
CA LYS A 389 -30.10 19.11 1.08
C LYS A 389 -31.30 18.19 1.25
#